data_AF-A0A2V5TC84-F1
#
_entry.id   AF-A0A2V5TC84-F1
#
_cell.length_a   1.000
_cell.length_b   1.000
_cell.length_c   1.000
_cell.angle_alpha   90.00
_cell.angle_beta   90.00
_cell.angle_gamma   90.00
#
_symmetry.space_group_name_H-M   'P 1'
#
loop_
_entity.id
_entity.type
_entity.pdbx_description
1 polymer ?
#
loop_
_entity_poly.entity_id
_entity_poly.type
_entity_poly.pdbx_seq_one_letter_code
_entity_poly.pdbx_strand_id
1 'polypeptide(L)'
;MKNSRFPTLIFFSAVLIGIGWTLVVIGILVLAFCAISLFISSAATGFGADLTGAIASGLGSLALVLTGLFTVTGGESIRVLLAIEENTRAWTTVVARTE
;
A
#
# COMPACT_ATOMS: atom_id res chain seq x y z
N MET A 1 1.44 19.70 -0.60
CA MET A 1 0.84 19.98 -1.92
C MET A 1 -0.66 20.11 -1.72
N LYS A 2 -1.20 21.32 -1.75
CA LYS A 2 -2.65 21.57 -1.57
C LYS A 2 -3.21 22.03 -2.91
N ASN A 3 -3.41 21.09 -3.84
CA ASN A 3 -4.04 21.41 -5.13
C ASN A 3 -5.55 21.63 -4.87
N SER A 4 -5.95 22.91 -4.83
CA SER A 4 -7.32 23.31 -4.50
C SER A 4 -8.35 22.91 -5.56
N ARG A 5 -7.94 22.46 -6.74
CA ARG A 5 -8.84 22.15 -7.87
C ARG A 5 -9.39 20.73 -7.82
N PHE A 6 -8.64 19.80 -7.25
CA PHE A 6 -9.00 18.38 -7.20
C PHE A 6 -9.03 17.83 -5.77
N PRO A 7 -9.83 18.43 -4.86
CA PRO A 7 -9.85 18.02 -3.46
C PRO A 7 -10.26 16.55 -3.29
N THR A 8 -11.18 16.06 -4.12
CA THR A 8 -11.64 14.68 -4.11
C THR A 8 -10.54 13.70 -4.50
N LEU A 9 -9.70 14.02 -5.50
CA LEU A 9 -8.60 13.15 -5.93
C LEU A 9 -7.47 13.12 -4.90
N ILE A 10 -7.19 14.25 -4.24
CA ILE A 10 -6.23 14.29 -3.11
C ILE A 10 -6.73 13.41 -1.97
N PHE A 11 -8.01 13.55 -1.60
CA PHE A 11 -8.61 12.75 -0.55
C PHE A 11 -8.56 11.25 -0.91
N PHE A 12 -8.99 10.90 -2.12
CA PHE A 12 -8.96 9.52 -2.60
C PHE A 12 -7.55 8.93 -2.61
N SER A 13 -6.55 9.70 -3.06
CA SER A 13 -5.14 9.31 -2.99
C SER A 13 -4.69 9.02 -1.54
N ALA A 14 -5.02 9.91 -0.61
CA ALA A 14 -4.68 9.71 0.81
C ALA A 14 -5.36 8.47 1.40
N VAL A 15 -6.62 8.21 1.03
CA VAL A 15 -7.37 7.01 1.42
C VAL A 15 -6.71 5.75 0.86
N LEU A 16 -6.36 5.73 -0.43
CA LEU A 16 -5.67 4.59 -1.04
C LEU A 16 -4.34 4.30 -0.36
N ILE A 17 -3.54 5.33 -0.07
CA ILE A 17 -2.26 5.16 0.63
C ILE A 17 -2.50 4.64 2.06
N GLY A 18 -3.46 5.19 2.79
CA GLY A 18 -3.80 4.75 4.14
C GLY A 18 -4.28 3.29 4.19
N ILE A 19 -5.21 2.92 3.31
CA ILE A 19 -5.69 1.54 3.18
C ILE A 19 -4.54 0.63 2.77
N GLY A 20 -3.75 1.01 1.78
CA GLY A 20 -2.63 0.21 1.28
C GLY A 20 -1.61 -0.11 2.37
N TRP A 21 -1.18 0.88 3.15
CA TRP A 21 -0.30 0.65 4.30
C TRP A 21 -0.94 -0.21 5.38
N THR A 22 -2.23 -0.02 5.64
CA THR A 22 -2.96 -0.85 6.62
C THR A 22 -2.94 -2.33 6.20
N LEU A 23 -3.19 -2.61 4.92
CA LEU A 23 -3.12 -3.97 4.37
C LEU A 23 -1.70 -4.56 4.46
N VAL A 24 -0.67 -3.76 4.15
CA VAL A 24 0.74 -4.18 4.30
C VAL A 24 1.05 -4.55 5.75
N VAL A 25 0.69 -3.71 6.71
CA VAL A 25 0.94 -3.96 8.13
C VAL A 25 0.22 -5.22 8.59
N ILE A 26 -1.06 -5.39 8.25
CA ILE A 26 -1.82 -6.59 8.63
C ILE A 26 -1.16 -7.84 8.03
N GLY A 27 -0.79 -7.81 6.75
CA GLY A 27 -0.16 -8.95 6.08
C GLY A 27 1.18 -9.34 6.72
N ILE A 28 2.02 -8.35 7.05
CA ILE A 28 3.29 -8.57 7.74
C ILE A 28 3.07 -9.16 9.14
N LEU A 29 2.09 -8.64 9.90
CA LEU A 29 1.78 -9.15 11.23
C LEU A 29 1.32 -10.62 11.19
N VAL A 30 0.49 -10.99 10.22
CA VAL A 30 0.06 -12.39 10.04
C VAL A 30 1.24 -13.28 9.67
N LEU A 31 2.12 -12.86 8.75
CA LEU A 31 3.34 -13.60 8.41
C LEU A 31 4.24 -13.83 9.64
N ALA A 32 4.45 -12.78 10.44
CA ALA A 32 5.23 -12.88 11.67
C ALA A 32 4.59 -13.86 12.66
N PHE A 33 3.27 -13.79 12.84
CA PHE A 33 2.55 -14.70 13.73
C PHE A 33 2.66 -16.16 13.28
N CYS A 34 2.51 -16.44 11.98
CA CYS A 34 2.70 -17.77 11.42
C CYS A 34 4.12 -18.29 11.65
N ALA A 35 5.15 -17.47 11.41
CA ALA A 35 6.54 -17.86 11.63
C ALA A 35 6.82 -18.18 13.11
N ILE A 36 6.33 -17.35 14.03
CA ILE A 36 6.46 -17.58 15.48
C ILE A 36 5.75 -18.88 15.88
N SER A 37 4.52 -19.10 15.38
CA SER A 37 3.76 -20.31 15.68
C SER A 37 4.50 -21.58 15.23
N LEU A 38 5.09 -21.57 14.03
CA LEU A 38 5.87 -22.71 13.54
C LEU A 38 7.14 -22.96 14.35
N PHE A 39 7.79 -21.90 14.83
CA PHE A 39 8.97 -22.03 15.68
C PHE A 39 8.62 -22.74 17.00
N ILE A 40 7.50 -22.35 17.62
CA ILE A 40 7.01 -22.92 18.89
C ILE A 40 6.55 -24.38 18.71
N SER A 41 5.81 -24.68 17.64
CA SER A 41 5.26 -26.03 17.38
C SER A 41 6.26 -27.02 16.78
N SER A 42 7.52 -26.63 16.53
CA SER A 42 8.50 -27.39 15.74
C SER A 42 8.79 -28.82 16.24
N ALA A 43 8.56 -29.11 17.52
CA ALA A 43 8.74 -30.44 18.12
C ALA A 43 7.41 -31.13 18.49
N ALA A 44 6.26 -30.55 18.15
CA ALA A 44 4.95 -31.09 18.50
C ALA A 44 4.52 -32.21 17.54
N THR A 45 3.80 -33.21 18.06
CA THR A 45 3.26 -34.34 17.28
C THR A 45 2.25 -33.93 16.18
N GLY A 46 1.82 -32.65 16.15
CA GLY A 46 0.90 -32.06 15.17
C GLY A 46 1.54 -31.12 14.14
N PHE A 47 2.87 -31.00 14.10
CA PHE A 47 3.57 -29.98 13.30
C PHE A 47 3.20 -29.95 11.81
N GLY A 48 2.89 -31.09 11.20
CA GLY A 48 2.49 -31.13 9.78
C GLY A 48 1.18 -30.39 9.47
N ALA A 49 0.22 -30.42 10.38
CA ALA A 49 -1.03 -29.67 10.26
C ALA A 49 -0.79 -28.16 10.46
N ASP A 50 0.01 -27.81 11.47
CA ASP A 50 0.41 -26.42 11.75
C ASP A 50 1.18 -25.82 10.57
N LEU A 51 2.09 -26.58 9.96
CA LEU A 51 2.85 -26.19 8.76
C LEU A 51 1.92 -25.90 7.58
N THR A 52 0.98 -26.79 7.30
CA THR A 52 0.03 -26.62 6.19
C THR A 52 -0.83 -25.37 6.40
N GLY A 53 -1.35 -25.18 7.63
CA GLY A 53 -2.11 -24.00 8.00
C GLY A 53 -1.30 -22.70 7.84
N ALA A 54 -0.07 -22.69 8.34
CA ALA A 54 0.83 -21.54 8.27
C ALA A 54 1.23 -21.19 6.84
N ILE A 55 1.40 -22.18 5.94
CA ILE A 55 1.66 -21.92 4.51
C ILE A 55 0.43 -21.28 3.86
N ALA A 56 -0.78 -21.79 4.11
CA ALA A 56 -2.00 -21.25 3.54
C ALA A 56 -2.26 -19.80 4.01
N SER A 57 -2.13 -19.53 5.30
CA SER A 57 -2.24 -18.17 5.84
C SER A 57 -1.06 -17.28 5.41
N GLY A 58 0.14 -17.84 5.25
CA GLY A 58 1.31 -17.16 4.71
C GLY A 58 1.12 -16.68 3.27
N LEU A 59 0.52 -17.51 2.41
CA LEU A 59 0.18 -17.12 1.04
C LEU A 59 -0.91 -16.05 1.02
N GLY A 60 -1.96 -16.19 1.84
CA GLY A 60 -3.03 -15.19 1.95
C GLY A 60 -2.52 -13.83 2.45
N SER A 61 -1.60 -13.84 3.41
CA SER A 61 -0.97 -12.63 3.94
C SER A 61 0.02 -11.99 2.96
N LEU A 62 0.77 -12.79 2.20
CA LEU A 62 1.60 -12.27 1.10
C LEU A 62 0.72 -11.58 0.04
N ALA A 63 -0.40 -12.18 -0.34
CA ALA A 63 -1.35 -11.55 -1.26
C ALA A 63 -1.86 -10.22 -0.70
N LEU A 64 -2.15 -10.14 0.60
CA LEU A 64 -2.56 -8.91 1.28
C LEU A 64 -1.50 -7.81 1.22
N VAL A 65 -0.23 -8.17 1.45
CA VAL A 65 0.91 -7.24 1.34
C VAL A 65 1.01 -6.71 -0.10
N LEU A 66 0.95 -7.60 -1.09
CA LEU A 66 1.03 -7.20 -2.50
C LEU A 66 -0.12 -6.28 -2.89
N THR A 67 -1.36 -6.63 -2.54
CA THR A 67 -2.53 -5.78 -2.74
C THR A 67 -2.36 -4.42 -2.08
N GLY A 68 -1.84 -4.38 -0.85
CA GLY A 68 -1.52 -3.16 -0.13
C GLY A 68 -0.52 -2.28 -0.90
N LEU A 69 0.60 -2.86 -1.35
CA LEU A 69 1.63 -2.16 -2.12
C LEU A 69 1.09 -1.61 -3.46
N PHE A 70 0.29 -2.39 -4.19
CA PHE A 70 -0.37 -1.90 -5.41
C PHE A 70 -1.32 -0.74 -5.11
N THR A 71 -2.06 -0.82 -4.00
CA THR A 71 -2.99 0.23 -3.57
C THR A 71 -2.23 1.53 -3.23
N VAL A 72 -1.12 1.43 -2.48
CA VAL A 72 -0.24 2.58 -2.20
C VAL A 72 0.29 3.18 -3.49
N THR A 73 0.78 2.33 -4.42
CA THR A 73 1.33 2.78 -5.71
C THR A 73 0.29 3.52 -6.54
N GLY A 74 -0.95 3.04 -6.56
CA GLY A 74 -2.06 3.74 -7.22
C GLY A 74 -2.35 5.10 -6.59
N GLY A 75 -2.36 5.17 -5.25
CA GLY A 75 -2.52 6.43 -4.52
C GLY A 75 -1.40 7.44 -4.79
N GLU A 76 -0.14 7.00 -4.79
CA GLU A 76 1.03 7.85 -5.10
C GLU A 76 1.04 8.31 -6.57
N SER A 77 0.61 7.45 -7.50
CA SER A 77 0.47 7.82 -8.92
C SER A 77 -0.46 9.02 -9.12
N ILE A 78 -1.55 9.10 -8.36
CA ILE A 78 -2.47 10.27 -8.37
C ILE A 78 -1.73 11.54 -7.88
N ARG A 79 -0.90 11.44 -6.83
CA ARG A 79 -0.15 12.60 -6.31
C ARG A 79 0.85 13.11 -7.34
N VAL A 80 1.55 12.20 -8.03
CA VAL A 80 2.47 12.55 -9.11
C VAL A 80 1.74 13.26 -10.24
N LEU A 81 0.58 12.76 -10.69
CA LEU A 81 -0.21 13.40 -11.73
C LEU A 81 -0.68 14.81 -11.33
N LEU A 82 -1.12 14.99 -10.08
CA LEU A 82 -1.51 16.31 -9.58
C LEU A 82 -0.33 17.28 -9.47
N ALA A 83 0.86 16.79 -9.12
CA ALA A 83 2.08 17.59 -9.10
C ALA A 83 2.51 18.02 -10.52
N ILE A 84 2.35 17.13 -11.51
CA ILE A 84 2.59 17.47 -12.92
C ILE A 84 1.63 18.57 -13.38
N GLU A 85 0.33 18.47 -13.07
CA GLU A 85 -0.65 19.52 -13.43
C GLU A 85 -0.31 20.88 -12.81
N GLU A 86 0.07 20.90 -11.54
CA GLU A 86 0.47 22.11 -10.83
C GLU A 86 1.70 22.76 -11.47
N ASN A 87 2.72 21.95 -11.81
CA ASN A 87 3.92 22.43 -12.49
C ASN A 87 3.65 22.94 -13.91
N THR A 88 2.86 22.21 -14.71
CA THR A 88 2.50 22.65 -16.07
C THR A 88 1.75 23.98 -16.04
N ARG A 89 0.85 24.17 -15.08
CA ARG A 89 0.13 25.44 -14.90
C ARG A 89 1.07 26.57 -14.50
N ALA A 90 1.95 26.35 -13.54
CA ALA A 90 2.91 27.38 -13.14
C ALA A 90 3.72 27.84 -14.37
N TRP A 91 4.14 26.89 -15.20
CA TRP A 91 4.89 27.18 -16.42
C TRP A 91 4.07 27.99 -17.45
N THR A 92 2.82 27.62 -17.72
CA THR A 92 1.97 28.39 -18.65
C THR A 92 1.69 29.81 -18.16
N THR A 93 1.57 30.04 -16.85
CA THR A 93 1.40 31.40 -16.31
C THR A 93 2.65 32.27 -16.46
N VAL A 94 3.85 31.68 -16.52
CA VAL A 94 5.10 32.40 -16.75
C VAL A 94 5.22 32.78 -18.23
N VAL A 95 5.00 31.83 -19.14
CA VAL A 95 5.10 32.07 -20.59
C VAL A 95 4.04 33.05 -21.10
N ALA A 96 2.82 32.98 -20.58
CA ALA A 96 1.75 33.91 -20.98
C ALA A 96 1.97 35.36 -20.53
N ARG A 97 2.95 35.65 -19.66
CA ARG A 97 3.30 37.04 -19.26
C ARG A 97 4.40 37.67 -20.11
N THR A 98 5.07 36.90 -20.95
CA THR A 98 6.23 37.36 -21.74
C THR A 98 5.87 37.82 -23.15
N GLU A 99 4.58 37.86 -23.50
CA GLU A 99 4.01 38.48 -24.70
C GLU A 99 3.26 39.77 -24.34
#